data_AF-A0A8I2YY90-F1
#
_entry.id   AF-A0A8I2YY90-F1
#
_cell.length_a   1.000
_cell.length_b   1.000
_cell.length_c   1.000
_cell.angle_alpha   90.00
_cell.angle_beta   90.00
_cell.angle_gamma   90.00
#
_symmetry.space_group_name_H-M   'P 1'
#
loop_
_entity.id
_entity.type
_entity.pdbx_description
1 polymer ?
#
loop_
_entity_poly.entity_id
_entity_poly.type
_entity_poly.pdbx_seq_one_letter_code
_entity_poly.pdbx_strand_id
1 'polypeptide(L)'
;MTISFGMAILSTPLQYLTSTPPVTRAFVAATIATTSLYLWIRWSTGNVDIPWLTLVPGTSLFYPWTFATSALVEVTVIELFVTLAVVPASLRYFERLWGTVETLKFIVVCVTGAKSHRVHL
;
A
#
# COMPACT_ATOMS: atom_id res chain seq x y z
N MET A 1 -34.24 22.37 -23.13
CA MET A 1 -33.25 22.36 -22.03
C MET A 1 -33.48 21.10 -21.21
N THR A 2 -33.07 19.95 -21.74
CA THR A 2 -33.29 18.65 -21.08
C THR A 2 -32.08 18.36 -20.21
N ILE A 3 -32.34 18.32 -18.91
CA ILE A 3 -31.35 18.10 -17.86
C ILE A 3 -30.86 16.65 -17.98
N SER A 4 -29.69 16.46 -18.58
CA SER A 4 -28.97 15.17 -18.64
C SER A 4 -28.33 14.88 -17.28
N PHE A 5 -29.13 14.76 -16.22
CA PHE A 5 -28.65 14.42 -14.87
C PHE A 5 -28.40 12.91 -14.72
N GLY A 6 -28.99 12.06 -15.56
CA GLY A 6 -28.92 10.59 -15.42
C GLY A 6 -27.60 9.96 -15.86
N MET A 7 -26.91 10.50 -16.87
CA MET A 7 -25.68 9.92 -17.41
C MET A 7 -24.40 10.26 -16.63
N ALA A 8 -24.44 11.26 -15.74
CA ALA A 8 -23.28 11.71 -14.98
C ALA A 8 -23.08 10.94 -13.65
N ILE A 9 -24.11 10.26 -13.15
CA ILE A 9 -24.10 9.65 -11.80
C ILE A 9 -23.72 8.15 -11.84
N LEU A 10 -23.83 7.51 -13.00
CA LEU A 10 -23.38 6.13 -13.21
C LEU A 10 -21.91 6.04 -13.70
N SER A 11 -21.37 7.13 -14.24
CA SER A 11 -19.95 7.22 -14.64
C SER A 11 -19.02 7.57 -13.48
N THR A 12 -19.52 8.10 -12.36
CA THR A 12 -18.71 8.61 -11.24
C THR A 12 -17.78 7.60 -10.57
N PRO A 13 -18.14 6.33 -10.29
CA PRO A 13 -17.20 5.40 -9.67
C PRO A 13 -16.15 4.87 -10.66
N LEU A 14 -16.54 4.56 -11.90
CA LEU A 14 -15.59 4.08 -12.91
C LEU A 14 -14.64 5.18 -13.36
N GLN A 15 -15.12 6.42 -13.44
CA GLN A 15 -14.32 7.60 -13.76
C GLN A 15 -13.36 7.98 -12.62
N TYR A 16 -13.71 7.66 -11.37
CA TYR A 16 -12.79 7.77 -10.25
C TYR A 16 -11.65 6.74 -10.35
N LEU A 17 -11.95 5.53 -10.81
CA LEU A 17 -10.95 4.47 -11.05
C LEU A 17 -10.04 4.77 -12.27
N THR A 18 -10.55 5.47 -13.29
CA THR A 18 -9.73 5.89 -14.44
C THR A 18 -8.96 7.19 -14.19
N SER A 19 -9.43 8.05 -13.28
CA SER A 19 -8.75 9.31 -12.90
C SER A 19 -7.76 9.15 -11.73
N THR A 20 -7.70 7.96 -11.13
CA THR A 20 -6.70 7.61 -10.13
C THR A 20 -5.44 7.11 -10.83
N PRO A 21 -4.27 7.72 -10.57
CA PRO A 21 -3.01 7.35 -11.21
C PRO A 21 -2.64 5.87 -10.99
N PRO A 22 -1.98 5.21 -11.96
CA PRO A 22 -1.73 3.78 -11.94
C PRO A 22 -0.89 3.30 -10.74
N VAL A 23 0.18 4.02 -10.34
CA VAL A 23 1.03 3.58 -9.21
C VAL A 23 0.25 3.66 -7.91
N THR A 24 -0.52 4.73 -7.73
CA THR A 24 -1.38 4.90 -6.54
C THR A 24 -2.38 3.75 -6.39
N ARG A 25 -3.02 3.32 -7.50
CA ARG A 25 -3.96 2.18 -7.49
C ARG A 25 -3.25 0.86 -7.16
N ALA A 26 -2.10 0.62 -7.79
CA ALA A 26 -1.33 -0.60 -7.55
C ALA A 26 -0.87 -0.68 -6.08
N PHE A 27 -0.41 0.43 -5.50
CA PHE A 27 0.02 0.49 -4.11
C PHE A 27 -1.13 0.19 -3.15
N VAL A 28 -2.28 0.84 -3.32
CA VAL A 28 -3.48 0.60 -2.49
C VAL A 28 -3.95 -0.85 -2.58
N ALA A 29 -4.04 -1.39 -3.80
CA ALA A 29 -4.43 -2.78 -4.00
C ALA A 29 -3.45 -3.75 -3.31
N ALA A 30 -2.15 -3.48 -3.41
CA ALA A 30 -1.12 -4.28 -2.75
C ALA A 30 -1.20 -4.19 -1.22
N THR A 31 -1.38 -3.00 -0.64
CA THR A 31 -1.56 -2.81 0.81
C THR A 31 -2.77 -3.58 1.33
N ILE A 32 -3.92 -3.46 0.65
CA ILE A 32 -5.15 -4.16 1.04
C ILE A 32 -4.97 -5.67 0.93
N ALA A 33 -4.40 -6.17 -0.18
CA ALA A 33 -4.20 -7.60 -0.39
C ALA A 33 -3.21 -8.21 0.61
N THR A 34 -2.11 -7.52 0.90
CA THR A 34 -1.08 -8.04 1.82
C THR A 34 -1.54 -7.96 3.27
N THR A 35 -2.26 -6.89 3.64
CA THR A 35 -2.84 -6.75 4.99
C THR A 35 -3.98 -7.74 5.23
N SER A 36 -4.86 -7.96 4.24
CA SER A 36 -5.92 -8.96 4.38
C SER A 36 -5.36 -10.38 4.51
N LEU A 37 -4.33 -10.71 3.74
CA LEU A 37 -3.60 -11.97 3.86
C LEU A 37 -2.98 -12.13 5.25
N TYR A 38 -2.32 -11.10 5.77
CA TYR A 38 -1.73 -11.11 7.11
C TYR A 38 -2.78 -11.37 8.20
N LEU A 39 -3.89 -10.62 8.17
CA LEU A 39 -4.97 -10.76 9.14
C LEU A 39 -5.65 -12.13 9.05
N TRP A 40 -5.81 -12.67 7.84
CA TRP A 40 -6.36 -14.02 7.62
C TRP A 40 -5.47 -15.11 8.25
N ILE A 41 -4.16 -15.06 7.98
CA ILE A 41 -3.21 -16.04 8.54
C ILE A 41 -3.17 -15.93 10.06
N ARG A 42 -3.14 -14.71 10.60
CA ARG A 42 -3.16 -14.44 12.04
C ARG A 42 -4.43 -15.00 12.70
N TRP A 43 -5.57 -14.85 12.04
CA TRP A 43 -6.83 -15.40 12.54
C TRP A 43 -6.83 -16.93 12.52
N SER A 44 -6.26 -17.55 11.49
CA SER A 44 -6.23 -19.02 11.35
C SER A 44 -5.19 -19.71 12.24
N THR A 45 -4.04 -19.08 12.50
CA THR A 45 -2.87 -19.73 13.13
C THR A 45 -2.59 -19.19 14.54
N GLY A 46 -3.23 -18.09 14.93
CA GLY A 46 -2.99 -17.40 16.20
C GLY A 46 -1.88 -16.35 16.11
N ASN A 47 -1.32 -15.96 17.26
CA ASN A 47 -0.25 -14.95 17.35
C ASN A 47 1.13 -15.54 17.02
N VAL A 48 1.29 -16.04 15.79
CA VAL A 48 2.56 -16.52 15.27
C VAL A 48 3.16 -15.44 14.37
N ASP A 49 4.46 -15.18 14.52
CA ASP A 49 5.19 -14.26 13.65
C ASP A 49 5.35 -14.87 12.25
N ILE A 50 5.12 -14.04 11.22
CA ILE A 50 5.12 -14.47 9.83
C ILE A 50 6.32 -13.82 9.13
N PRO A 51 7.55 -14.36 9.29
CA PRO A 51 8.80 -13.68 8.93
C PRO A 51 8.99 -13.43 7.43
N TRP A 52 8.19 -14.06 6.57
CA TRP A 52 8.17 -13.80 5.13
C TRP A 52 7.23 -12.65 4.74
N LEU A 53 6.39 -12.18 5.66
CA LEU A 53 5.38 -11.13 5.44
C LEU A 53 5.63 -9.89 6.31
N THR A 54 5.99 -10.10 7.58
CA THR A 54 6.40 -9.06 8.54
C THR A 54 7.90 -9.12 8.79
N LEU A 55 8.49 -7.96 9.07
CA LEU A 55 9.94 -7.84 9.26
C LEU A 55 10.31 -8.29 10.68
N VAL A 56 10.88 -9.50 10.77
CA VAL A 56 11.39 -10.07 12.03
C VAL A 56 12.93 -9.99 12.02
N PRO A 57 13.56 -9.35 13.02
CA PRO A 57 15.02 -9.25 13.08
C PRO A 57 15.66 -10.64 13.13
N GLY A 58 16.76 -10.84 12.40
CA GLY A 58 17.48 -12.11 12.30
C GLY A 58 17.05 -13.03 11.15
N THR A 59 15.77 -13.02 10.77
CA THR A 59 15.25 -13.87 9.66
C THR A 59 14.99 -13.11 8.37
N SER A 60 14.82 -11.78 8.45
CA SER A 60 14.48 -10.92 7.30
C SER A 60 15.57 -10.85 6.21
N LEU A 61 16.82 -11.21 6.51
CA LEU A 61 17.90 -11.27 5.52
C LEU A 61 17.78 -12.49 4.58
N PHE A 62 17.12 -13.55 5.02
CA PHE A 62 16.90 -14.75 4.20
C PHE A 62 15.73 -14.60 3.23
N TYR A 63 14.83 -13.66 3.50
CA TYR A 63 13.65 -13.35 2.70
C TYR A 63 13.68 -11.89 2.24
N PRO A 64 14.43 -11.55 1.19
CA PRO A 64 14.66 -10.15 0.79
C PRO A 64 13.38 -9.40 0.40
N TRP A 65 12.35 -10.12 -0.08
CA TRP A 65 11.04 -9.52 -0.38
C TRP A 65 10.32 -9.01 0.88
N THR A 66 10.69 -9.47 2.08
CA THR A 66 10.08 -9.04 3.34
C THR A 66 10.29 -7.55 3.60
N PHE A 67 11.36 -6.95 3.07
CA PHE A 67 11.53 -5.49 3.12
C PHE A 67 10.40 -4.77 2.37
N ALA A 68 9.98 -5.30 1.23
CA ALA A 68 8.88 -4.74 0.45
C ALA A 68 7.52 -5.04 1.09
N THR A 69 7.25 -6.29 1.44
CA THR A 69 5.93 -6.69 1.99
C THR A 69 5.67 -6.06 3.35
N SER A 70 6.69 -5.92 4.20
CA SER A 70 6.54 -5.31 5.54
C SER A 70 6.30 -3.80 5.54
N ALA A 71 6.40 -3.14 4.37
CA ALA A 71 5.97 -1.75 4.21
C ALA A 71 4.52 -1.64 3.68
N LEU A 72 3.95 -2.75 3.20
CA LEU A 72 2.59 -2.84 2.69
C LEU A 72 1.64 -3.48 3.71
N VAL A 73 2.18 -4.24 4.67
CA VAL A 73 1.41 -4.90 5.73
C VAL A 73 1.23 -3.96 6.90
N GLU A 74 -0.03 -3.73 7.27
CA GLU A 74 -0.41 -3.05 8.50
C GLU A 74 -0.82 -4.08 9.55
N VAL A 75 -0.38 -3.89 10.80
CA VAL A 75 -0.64 -4.86 11.88
C VAL A 75 -2.06 -4.71 12.42
N THR A 76 -2.59 -3.49 12.38
CA THR A 76 -3.93 -3.16 12.85
C THR A 76 -4.81 -2.57 11.75
N VAL A 77 -6.12 -2.75 11.91
CA VAL A 77 -7.12 -2.19 10.99
C VAL A 77 -7.13 -0.65 11.05
N ILE A 78 -6.80 -0.07 12.21
CA ILE A 78 -6.73 1.39 12.38
C ILE A 78 -5.57 1.96 11.57
N GLU A 79 -4.38 1.35 11.65
CA GLU A 79 -3.23 1.73 10.83
C GLU A 79 -3.56 1.60 9.34
N LEU A 80 -4.23 0.52 8.92
CA LEU A 80 -4.70 0.37 7.55
C LEU A 80 -5.59 1.54 7.09
N PHE A 81 -6.55 1.98 7.91
CA PHE A 81 -7.39 3.13 7.57
C PHE A 81 -6.59 4.43 7.44
N VAL A 82 -5.66 4.67 8.36
CA VAL A 82 -4.78 5.86 8.31
C VAL A 82 -3.91 5.82 7.06
N THR A 83 -3.30 4.68 6.77
CA THR A 83 -2.47 4.46 5.58
C THR A 83 -3.29 4.68 4.30
N LEU A 84 -4.50 4.14 4.22
CA LEU A 84 -5.39 4.33 3.07
C LEU A 84 -5.89 5.77 2.91
N ALA A 85 -5.97 6.56 3.98
CA ALA A 85 -6.34 7.96 3.89
C ALA A 85 -5.16 8.85 3.45
N VAL A 86 -3.98 8.61 4.02
CA VAL A 86 -2.82 9.51 3.86
C VAL A 86 -1.99 9.13 2.63
N VAL A 87 -1.58 7.87 2.51
CA VAL A 87 -0.58 7.45 1.50
C VAL A 87 -1.09 7.64 0.07
N PRO A 88 -2.34 7.26 -0.28
CA PRO A 88 -2.83 7.45 -1.64
C PRO A 88 -2.98 8.92 -2.03
N ALA A 89 -3.31 9.79 -1.07
CA ALA A 89 -3.38 11.23 -1.31
C ALA A 89 -2.00 11.80 -1.63
N SER A 90 -0.97 11.41 -0.88
CA SER A 90 0.42 11.82 -1.13
C SER A 90 0.99 11.23 -2.43
N LEU A 91 0.79 9.93 -2.69
CA LEU A 91 1.28 9.27 -3.91
C LEU A 91 0.65 9.85 -5.17
N ARG A 92 -0.65 10.15 -5.14
CA ARG A 92 -1.35 10.82 -6.25
C ARG A 92 -0.73 12.17 -6.59
N TYR A 93 -0.25 12.89 -5.58
CA TYR A 93 0.43 14.16 -5.77
C TYR A 93 1.81 13.98 -6.39
N PHE A 94 2.63 13.04 -5.89
CA PHE A 94 3.95 12.75 -6.45
C PHE A 94 3.89 12.23 -7.88
N GLU A 95 2.94 11.35 -8.19
CA GLU A 95 2.79 10.77 -9.53
C GLU A 95 2.45 11.82 -10.58
N ARG A 96 1.77 12.91 -10.19
CA ARG A 96 1.47 14.07 -11.06
C ARG A 96 2.66 15.01 -11.25
N LEU A 97 3.52 15.14 -10.25
CA LEU A 97 4.67 16.04 -10.30
C LEU A 97 5.87 15.40 -10.99
N TRP A 98 6.15 14.14 -10.68
CA TRP A 98 7.38 13.46 -11.07
C TRP A 98 7.19 12.45 -12.19
N GLY A 99 5.96 11.98 -12.39
CA GLY A 99 5.66 10.88 -13.31
C GLY A 99 5.70 9.51 -12.62
N THR A 100 5.21 8.49 -13.34
CA THR A 100 5.02 7.13 -12.85
C THR A 100 6.33 6.44 -12.47
N VAL A 101 7.38 6.60 -13.29
CA VAL A 101 8.65 5.86 -13.13
C VAL A 101 9.45 6.39 -11.95
N GLU A 102 9.48 7.71 -11.79
CA GLU A 102 10.19 8.44 -10.75
C GLU A 102 9.54 8.18 -9.40
N THR A 103 8.20 8.18 -9.35
CA THR A 103 7.43 7.84 -8.16
C THR A 103 7.70 6.40 -7.73
N LEU A 104 7.79 5.46 -8.67
CA LEU A 104 8.10 4.07 -8.36
C LEU A 104 9.50 3.92 -7.72
N LYS A 105 10.51 4.60 -8.26
CA LYS A 105 11.87 4.60 -7.68
C LYS A 105 11.87 5.18 -6.27
N PHE A 106 11.13 6.27 -6.04
CA PHE A 106 10.98 6.86 -4.72
C PHE A 106 10.39 5.87 -3.71
N ILE A 107 9.32 5.16 -4.07
CA ILE A 107 8.72 4.13 -3.21
C ILE A 107 9.75 3.06 -2.84
N VAL A 108 10.50 2.54 -3.81
CA VAL A 108 11.53 1.52 -3.57
C VAL A 108 12.60 2.01 -2.59
N VAL A 109 13.07 3.24 -2.75
CA VAL A 109 14.07 3.84 -1.84
C VAL A 109 13.50 4.07 -0.44
N CYS A 110 12.27 4.58 -0.32
CA CYS A 110 11.63 4.79 0.98
C CYS A 110 11.43 3.47 1.74
N VAL A 111 10.96 2.43 1.06
CA VAL A 111 10.68 1.12 1.66
C VAL A 111 11.97 0.46 2.15
N THR A 112 13.05 0.52 1.36
CA THR A 112 14.34 -0.05 1.72
C THR A 112 15.08 0.78 2.78
N GLY A 113 15.12 2.11 2.61
CA GLY A 113 15.86 3.03 3.46
C GLY A 113 15.25 3.19 4.86
N ALA A 114 13.92 3.26 4.99
CA ALA A 114 13.27 3.49 6.27
C ALA A 114 13.52 2.37 7.30
N LYS A 115 13.72 1.13 6.84
CA LYS A 115 13.86 -0.03 7.72
C LYS A 115 15.28 -0.21 8.24
N SER A 116 16.31 0.26 7.51
CA SER A 116 17.72 0.12 7.92
C SER A 116 18.02 0.78 9.28
N HIS A 117 17.32 1.86 9.63
CA HIS A 117 17.52 2.57 10.91
C HIS A 117 16.85 1.89 12.12
N ARG A 118 15.90 0.95 11.92
CA ARG A 118 15.16 0.28 13.02
C ARG A 118 15.75 -1.06 13.46
N VAL A 119 16.80 -1.56 12.78
CA VAL A 119 17.39 -2.88 13.05
C VAL A 119 18.50 -2.83 14.12
N HIS A 120 18.87 -1.63 14.60
CA HIS A 120 19.97 -1.42 15.55
C HIS A 120 19.54 -1.01 16.99
N LEU A 121 18.26 -1.13 17.34
CA LEU A 121 17.73 -0.91 18.70
C LEU A 121 16.98 -2.16 19.16
#